data_AF-A0A2W6MTL5-F1
#
_entry.id   AF-A0A2W6MTL5-F1
#
_cell.length_a   1.000
_cell.length_b   1.000
_cell.length_c   1.000
_cell.angle_alpha   90.00
_cell.angle_beta   90.00
_cell.angle_gamma   90.00
#
_symmetry.space_group_name_H-M   'P 1'
#
loop_
_entity.id
_entity.type
_entity.pdbx_description
1 polymer ?
#
loop_
_entity_poly.entity_id
_entity_poly.type
_entity_poly.pdbx_seq_one_letter_code
_entity_poly.pdbx_strand_id
1 'polypeptide(L)'
;MVGRNFLYSIHKDKKSIYLLCENKSIIDCQSIYEELYKLEATTDFTFEELQNYQAYIFLNSTLLTGSTELPNNSFYFGEPNKEGNILQDKPSYYFSPSDESSGKGRLAIFYKNDELC
;
A
#
# COMPACT_ATOMS: atom_id res chain seq x y z
N MET A 1 17.60 -2.79 -0.23
CA MET A 1 18.02 -3.00 1.18
C MET A 1 16.81 -3.50 1.97
N VAL A 2 17.01 -4.31 3.02
CA VAL A 2 15.92 -4.94 3.79
C VAL A 2 15.45 -3.98 4.88
N GLY A 3 14.30 -3.32 4.69
CA GLY A 3 13.51 -2.79 5.79
C GLY A 3 12.79 -3.97 6.44
N ARG A 4 12.77 -4.06 7.77
CA ARG A 4 12.09 -5.17 8.46
C ARG A 4 10.64 -5.23 7.94
N ASN A 5 10.28 -6.28 7.20
CA ASN A 5 8.96 -6.60 6.62
C ASN A 5 8.66 -6.21 5.16
N PHE A 6 9.49 -5.42 4.48
CA PHE A 6 9.30 -5.11 3.06
C PHE A 6 10.62 -4.79 2.35
N LEU A 7 10.67 -5.08 1.05
CA LEU A 7 11.75 -4.63 0.18
C LEU A 7 11.32 -3.34 -0.50
N TYR A 8 12.28 -2.48 -0.84
CA TYR A 8 12.00 -1.31 -1.65
C TYR A 8 13.01 -1.13 -2.78
N SER A 9 12.56 -0.49 -3.85
CA SER A 9 13.36 -0.07 -5.00
C SER A 9 13.02 1.37 -5.37
N ILE A 10 14.04 2.18 -5.65
CA ILE A 10 13.87 3.59 -6.03
C ILE A 10 14.26 3.75 -7.50
N HIS A 11 13.34 4.32 -8.28
CA HIS A 11 13.48 4.56 -9.72
C HIS A 11 13.51 6.08 -9.97
N LYS A 12 14.72 6.65 -10.01
CA LYS A 12 14.95 8.10 -10.15
C LYS A 12 14.41 8.66 -11.46
N ASP A 13 14.59 7.92 -12.55
CA ASP A 13 14.09 8.25 -13.89
C ASP A 13 12.56 8.40 -13.94
N LYS A 14 11.85 7.59 -13.16
CA LYS A 14 10.37 7.58 -13.10
C LYS A 14 9.80 8.35 -11.92
N LYS A 15 10.65 8.96 -11.07
CA LYS A 15 10.27 9.52 -9.77
C LYS A 15 9.32 8.58 -9.00
N SER A 16 9.71 7.32 -8.87
CA SER A 16 8.87 6.27 -8.33
C SER A 16 9.58 5.48 -7.23
N ILE A 17 8.85 5.10 -6.19
CA ILE A 17 9.29 4.20 -5.12
C ILE A 17 8.43 2.95 -5.18
N TYR A 18 9.03 1.79 -5.33
CA TYR A 18 8.34 0.50 -5.33
C TYR A 18 8.53 -0.17 -3.99
N LEU A 19 7.44 -0.44 -3.29
CA LEU A 19 7.40 -1.21 -2.06
C LEU A 19 6.96 -2.62 -2.43
N LEU A 20 7.83 -3.60 -2.21
CA LEU A 20 7.57 -5.00 -2.50
C LEU A 20 7.29 -5.75 -1.21
N CYS A 21 6.12 -6.36 -1.16
CA CYS A 21 5.53 -7.01 -0.01
C CYS A 21 5.32 -8.49 -0.32
N GLU A 22 5.44 -9.31 0.71
CA GLU A 22 5.08 -10.72 0.68
C GLU A 22 3.79 -10.94 1.45
N ASN A 23 3.27 -12.16 1.38
CA ASN A 23 2.12 -12.53 2.19
C ASN A 23 2.39 -12.26 3.68
N LYS A 24 1.45 -11.61 4.37
CA LYS A 24 1.53 -11.20 5.78
C LYS A 24 2.57 -10.13 6.09
N SER A 25 3.15 -9.45 5.09
CA SER A 25 3.92 -8.23 5.31
C SER A 25 3.06 -7.18 6.02
N ILE A 26 3.61 -6.57 7.07
CA ILE A 26 3.01 -5.42 7.75
C ILE A 26 3.83 -4.20 7.36
N ILE A 27 3.15 -3.22 6.76
CA ILE A 27 3.75 -1.94 6.36
C ILE A 27 2.93 -0.84 6.99
N ASP A 28 3.60 -0.04 7.81
CA ASP A 28 3.07 1.19 8.36
C ASP A 28 3.88 2.38 7.81
N CYS A 29 3.25 3.55 7.74
CA CYS A 29 3.87 4.74 7.18
C CYS A 29 5.14 5.15 7.94
N GLN A 30 5.18 4.95 9.27
CA GLN A 30 6.33 5.32 10.08
C GLN A 30 7.56 4.50 9.69
N SER A 31 7.41 3.19 9.50
CA SER A 31 8.47 2.30 9.02
C SER A 31 9.00 2.71 7.63
N ILE A 32 8.13 3.17 6.73
CA ILE A 32 8.57 3.72 5.42
C ILE A 32 9.39 4.99 5.64
N TYR A 33 8.89 5.94 6.41
CA TYR A 33 9.56 7.21 6.67
C TYR A 33 10.95 7.02 7.27
N GLU A 34 11.09 6.13 8.25
CA GLU A 34 12.37 5.82 8.88
C GLU A 34 13.39 5.25 7.89
N GLU A 35 12.96 4.40 6.96
CA GLU A 35 13.88 3.87 5.93
C GLU A 35 14.25 4.91 4.89
N LEU A 36 13.32 5.78 4.47
CA LEU A 36 13.64 6.89 3.56
C LEU A 36 14.62 7.87 4.21
N TYR A 37 14.49 8.13 5.51
CA TYR A 37 15.41 8.99 6.25
C TYR A 37 16.82 8.39 6.34
N LYS A 38 16.94 7.07 6.52
CA LYS A 38 18.24 6.37 6.52
C LYS A 38 18.92 6.41 5.14
N LEU A 39 18.15 6.44 4.06
CA LEU A 39 18.70 6.53 2.70
C LEU A 39 19.39 7.87 2.46
N GLU A 40 18.88 8.96 3.00
CA GLU A 40 19.52 10.28 2.88
C GLU A 40 20.95 10.29 3.48
N ALA A 41 21.19 9.47 4.50
CA ALA A 41 22.53 9.32 5.08
C ALA A 41 23.48 8.41 4.26
N THR A 42 22.96 7.65 3.30
CA THR A 42 23.70 6.58 2.61
C THR A 42 23.68 6.68 1.08
N THR A 43 22.96 7.67 0.53
CA THR A 43 22.75 7.87 -0.90
C THR A 43 22.66 9.37 -1.23
N ASP A 44 22.67 9.74 -2.52
CA ASP A 44 22.51 11.13 -2.96
C ASP A 44 21.05 11.62 -2.99
N PHE A 45 20.10 10.83 -2.45
CA PHE A 45 18.70 11.23 -2.37
C PHE A 45 18.46 12.06 -1.12
N THR A 46 17.74 13.17 -1.24
CA THR A 46 17.22 13.88 -0.07
C THR A 46 15.85 13.35 0.30
N PHE A 47 15.49 13.43 1.59
CA PHE A 47 14.17 13.04 2.03
C PHE A 47 13.06 13.87 1.35
N GLU A 48 13.32 15.17 1.16
CA GLU A 48 12.41 16.09 0.44
C GLU A 48 12.24 15.71 -1.04
N GLU A 49 13.31 15.25 -1.72
CA GLU A 49 13.20 14.74 -3.09
C GLU A 49 12.26 13.52 -3.12
N LEU A 50 12.46 12.57 -2.20
CA LEU A 50 11.71 11.31 -2.17
C LEU A 50 10.22 11.50 -1.81
N GLN A 51 9.86 12.55 -1.06
CA GLN A 51 8.45 12.90 -0.82
C GLN A 51 7.69 13.25 -2.10
N ASN A 52 8.39 13.71 -3.13
CA ASN A 52 7.79 14.04 -4.42
C ASN A 52 7.68 12.85 -5.38
N TYR A 53 8.09 11.65 -4.94
CA TYR A 53 8.02 10.44 -5.75
C TYR A 53 6.68 9.73 -5.54
N GLN A 54 6.15 9.14 -6.61
CA GLN A 54 4.96 8.29 -6.52
C GLN A 54 5.34 6.94 -5.90
N ALA A 55 4.68 6.58 -4.80
CA ALA A 55 4.81 5.25 -4.21
C ALA A 55 3.86 4.26 -4.89
N TYR A 56 4.36 3.05 -5.14
CA TYR A 56 3.62 1.91 -5.64
C TYR A 56 3.83 0.71 -4.72
N ILE A 57 2.77 -0.04 -4.44
CA ILE A 57 2.83 -1.22 -3.57
C ILE A 57 2.61 -2.46 -4.42
N PHE A 58 3.48 -3.45 -4.29
CA PHE A 58 3.40 -4.73 -4.98
C PHE A 58 3.26 -5.85 -3.97
N LEU A 59 2.21 -6.69 -4.08
CA LEU A 59 2.08 -7.92 -3.31
C LEU A 59 2.41 -9.10 -4.21
N ASN A 60 3.43 -9.90 -3.87
CA ASN A 60 3.89 -11.04 -4.68
C ASN A 60 4.03 -10.66 -6.17
N SER A 61 4.74 -9.56 -6.44
CA SER A 61 4.95 -8.98 -7.79
C SER A 61 3.71 -8.44 -8.51
N THR A 62 2.54 -8.43 -7.87
CA THR A 62 1.32 -7.85 -8.42
C THR A 62 1.14 -6.42 -7.93
N LEU A 63 1.03 -5.46 -8.85
CA LEU A 63 0.76 -4.06 -8.49
C LEU A 63 -0.61 -3.94 -7.83
N LEU A 64 -0.65 -3.37 -6.62
CA LEU A 64 -1.88 -3.01 -5.96
C LEU A 64 -2.35 -1.66 -6.50
N THR A 65 -3.26 -1.68 -7.46
CA THR A 65 -4.01 -0.49 -7.86
C THR A 65 -5.06 -0.25 -6.79
N GLY A 66 -4.92 0.83 -6.02
CA GLY A 66 -5.96 1.21 -5.09
C GLY A 66 -7.32 1.31 -5.79
N SER A 67 -8.40 0.94 -5.12
CA SER A 67 -9.76 1.24 -5.55
C SER A 67 -10.07 2.71 -5.27
N THR A 68 -10.91 3.31 -6.12
CA THR A 68 -11.57 4.57 -5.80
C THR A 68 -12.48 4.39 -4.59
N GLU A 69 -12.41 5.32 -3.63
CA GLU A 69 -13.38 5.39 -2.52
C GLU A 69 -14.79 5.51 -3.11
N LEU A 70 -15.71 4.62 -2.69
CA LEU A 70 -17.13 4.81 -2.97
C LEU A 70 -17.64 5.94 -2.05
N PRO A 71 -18.21 7.03 -2.58
CA PRO A 71 -18.56 8.21 -1.79
C PRO A 71 -19.57 7.95 -0.65
N ASN A 72 -20.25 6.80 -0.64
CA ASN A 72 -21.33 6.49 0.30
C ASN A 72 -21.23 5.10 0.95
N ASN A 73 -20.07 4.44 0.93
CA ASN A 73 -19.96 3.10 1.54
C ASN A 73 -18.78 3.05 2.50
N SER A 74 -19.00 2.47 3.68
CA SER A 74 -17.97 2.29 4.70
C SER A 74 -16.84 1.41 4.15
N PHE A 75 -15.86 2.08 3.53
CA PHE A 75 -14.49 1.68 3.21
C PHE A 75 -14.30 0.23 2.72
N TYR A 76 -15.06 -0.14 1.68
CA TYR A 76 -14.80 -1.31 0.87
C TYR A 76 -14.05 -0.90 -0.40
N PHE A 77 -12.91 -1.52 -0.67
CA PHE A 77 -12.07 -1.21 -1.81
C PHE A 77 -11.88 -2.45 -2.69
N GLY A 78 -12.31 -2.32 -3.95
CA GLY A 78 -12.16 -3.32 -5.01
C GLY A 78 -12.74 -2.78 -6.31
N GLU A 79 -12.22 -3.21 -7.45
CA GLU A 79 -12.76 -2.79 -8.74
C GLU A 79 -14.19 -3.35 -8.91
N PRO A 80 -15.22 -2.51 -9.09
CA PRO A 80 -16.54 -2.99 -9.44
C PRO A 80 -16.60 -3.33 -10.94
N ASN A 81 -17.38 -4.35 -11.27
CA ASN A 81 -17.81 -4.59 -12.64
C ASN A 81 -18.84 -3.52 -13.07
N LYS A 82 -19.30 -3.59 -14.33
CA LYS A 82 -20.28 -2.62 -14.88
C LYS A 82 -21.62 -2.60 -14.13
N GLU A 83 -21.93 -3.62 -13.34
CA GLU A 83 -23.16 -3.73 -12.54
C GLU A 83 -22.95 -3.26 -11.08
N GLY A 84 -21.75 -2.78 -10.72
CA GLY A 84 -21.42 -2.36 -9.36
C GLY A 84 -21.02 -3.50 -8.42
N ASN A 85 -20.89 -4.73 -8.95
CA ASN A 85 -20.44 -5.88 -8.16
C ASN A 85 -18.92 -5.93 -8.10
N ILE A 86 -18.36 -6.15 -6.92
CA ILE A 86 -16.91 -6.27 -6.74
C ILE A 86 -16.37 -7.49 -7.49
N LEU A 87 -15.30 -7.29 -8.25
CA LEU A 87 -14.56 -8.34 -8.95
C LEU A 87 -13.91 -9.31 -7.95
N GLN A 88 -14.32 -10.57 -7.98
CA GLN A 88 -13.93 -11.61 -7.02
C GLN A 88 -12.63 -12.33 -7.37
N ASP A 89 -12.14 -12.16 -8.59
CA ASP A 89 -10.88 -12.68 -9.11
C ASP A 89 -9.66 -11.82 -8.70
N LYS A 90 -9.90 -10.67 -8.06
CA LYS A 90 -8.88 -9.73 -7.61
C LYS A 90 -8.89 -9.56 -6.09
N PRO A 91 -7.74 -9.32 -5.47
CA PRO A 91 -7.68 -9.04 -4.04
C PRO A 91 -8.51 -7.80 -3.71
N SER A 92 -9.36 -7.91 -2.69
CA SER A 92 -10.13 -6.80 -2.13
C SER A 92 -9.52 -6.40 -0.80
N TYR A 93 -9.74 -5.16 -0.38
CA TYR A 93 -9.26 -4.69 0.91
C TYR A 93 -10.31 -3.86 1.65
N TYR A 94 -10.27 -3.97 2.97
CA TYR A 94 -11.14 -3.28 3.90
C TYR A 94 -10.26 -2.45 4.83
N PHE A 95 -10.55 -1.15 4.91
CA PHE A 95 -9.89 -0.28 5.87
C PHE A 95 -10.86 0.07 7.00
N SER A 96 -10.54 -0.37 8.21
CA SER A 96 -11.29 -0.02 9.41
C SER A 96 -10.57 1.10 10.14
N PRO A 97 -11.01 2.37 10.06
CA PRO A 97 -10.45 3.41 10.91
C PRO A 97 -10.72 3.06 12.39
N SER A 98 -9.72 3.26 13.23
CA SER A 98 -9.87 3.20 14.70
C SER A 98 -10.43 4.51 15.25
N ASP A 99 -10.21 5.62 14.52
CA ASP A 99 -10.69 6.98 14.79
C ASP A 99 -10.73 7.74 13.46
N GLU A 100 -11.90 8.25 13.08
CA GLU A 100 -12.16 8.92 11.79
C GLU A 100 -11.33 10.19 11.59
N SER A 101 -10.86 10.80 12.68
CA SER A 101 -10.14 12.08 12.63
C SER A 101 -8.63 11.95 12.43
N SER A 102 -8.05 10.80 12.80
CA SER A 102 -6.58 10.63 12.84
C SER A 102 -6.02 9.81 11.70
N GLY A 103 -6.85 9.22 10.84
CA GLY A 103 -6.41 8.34 9.73
C GLY A 103 -5.70 7.07 10.21
N LYS A 104 -5.75 6.77 11.52
CA LYS A 104 -5.19 5.57 12.12
C LYS A 104 -6.23 4.47 12.01
N GLY A 105 -5.96 3.46 11.20
CA GLY A 105 -6.87 2.35 10.97
C GLY A 105 -6.16 1.07 10.61
N ARG A 106 -6.92 -0.02 10.64
CA ARG A 106 -6.47 -1.34 10.25
C ARG A 106 -6.86 -1.60 8.80
N LEU A 107 -5.87 -1.72 7.93
CA LEU A 107 -6.06 -2.24 6.58
C LEU A 107 -6.02 -3.77 6.62
N ALA A 108 -7.04 -4.42 6.08
CA ALA A 108 -7.12 -5.86 5.97
C ALA A 108 -7.38 -6.25 4.51
N ILE A 109 -6.52 -7.12 3.96
CA ILE A 109 -6.52 -7.52 2.56
C ILE A 109 -6.96 -8.98 2.50
N PHE A 110 -7.95 -9.30 1.66
CA PHE A 110 -8.50 -10.64 1.55
C PHE A 110 -8.77 -11.02 0.10
N TYR A 111 -8.55 -12.30 -0.20
CA TYR A 111 -9.21 -12.96 -1.32
C TYR A 111 -10.51 -13.56 -0.78
N LYS A 112 -11.65 -13.27 -1.43
CA LYS A 112 -12.97 -13.73 -0.95
C LYS A 112 -13.10 -15.25 -0.81
N ASN A 113 -12.22 -16.02 -1.47
CA ASN A 113 -12.20 -17.48 -1.42
C ASN A 113 -11.36 -18.09 -0.28
N ASP A 114 -10.65 -17.29 0.52
CA ASP A 114 -10.15 -17.78 1.81
C ASP A 114 -11.28 -17.57 2.82
N GLU A 115 -12.01 -18.65 3.09
CA GLU A 115 -12.90 -18.71 4.25
C GLU A 115 -12.10 -18.25 5.49
N LEU A 116 -12.60 -17.19 6.13
CA LEU A 116 -12.11 -16.73 7.43
C LEU A 116 -12.32 -17.88 8.44
N CYS A 117 -11.27 -18.69 8.67
CA CYS A 117 -11.19 -19.57 9.84
C CYS A 117 -11.04 -18.75 11.13
#